data_AF-A0A386ZQ47-F1
#
_entry.id   AF-A0A386ZQ47-F1
#
_cell.length_a   1.000
_cell.length_b   1.000
_cell.length_c   1.000
_cell.angle_alpha   90.00
_cell.angle_beta   90.00
_cell.angle_gamma   90.00
#
_symmetry.space_group_name_H-M   'P 1'
#
loop_
_entity.id
_entity.type
_entity.pdbx_description
1 polymer ?
#
loop_
_entity_poly.entity_id
_entity_poly.type
_entity_poly.pdbx_seq_one_letter_code
_entity_poly.pdbx_strand_id
1 'polypeptide(L)'
;MDAVEVLAQFVEDYLTAMVGHAQTGRAFLVMWGAAIPADAALRPVFAIDDARFRLGTQTLLRAGQANGTVADSVDQEATAAVVVGMVRGIAAQYLIAPKAFDLPTAARTCRQFLRNSLSPQRDDRPT
;
A
#
# COMPACT_ATOMS: atom_id res chain seq x y z
N MET A 1 0.29 4.45 -19.42
CA MET A 1 0.10 3.52 -18.28
C MET A 1 -0.58 4.32 -17.20
N ASP A 2 -1.74 3.86 -16.72
CA ASP A 2 -2.43 4.52 -15.60
C ASP A 2 -1.75 4.11 -14.29
N ALA A 3 -0.96 5.01 -13.71
CA ALA A 3 -0.19 4.71 -12.50
C ALA A 3 -1.09 4.50 -11.27
N VAL A 4 -2.24 5.18 -11.23
CA VAL A 4 -3.23 5.03 -10.16
C VAL A 4 -3.83 3.63 -10.22
N GLU A 5 -4.18 3.17 -11.42
CA GLU A 5 -4.74 1.82 -11.59
C GLU A 5 -3.70 0.74 -11.29
N VAL A 6 -2.45 0.92 -11.72
CA VAL A 6 -1.36 -0.01 -11.40
C VAL A 6 -1.14 -0.10 -9.89
N LEU A 7 -1.16 1.03 -9.17
CA LEU A 7 -0.98 1.04 -7.72
C LEU A 7 -2.17 0.39 -7.01
N ALA A 8 -3.39 0.70 -7.44
CA ALA A 8 -4.60 0.12 -6.89
C ALA A 8 -4.62 -1.41 -7.09
N GLN A 9 -4.22 -1.89 -8.27
CA GLN A 9 -4.08 -3.32 -8.53
C GLN A 9 -2.99 -3.96 -7.69
N PHE A 10 -1.82 -3.33 -7.60
CA PHE A 10 -0.73 -3.83 -6.77
C PHE A 10 -1.15 -3.99 -5.28
N VAL A 11 -1.94 -3.05 -4.74
CA VAL A 11 -2.45 -3.15 -3.36
C VAL A 11 -3.39 -4.34 -3.18
N GLU A 12 -4.30 -4.57 -4.12
CA GLU A 12 -5.20 -5.72 -4.09
C GLU A 12 -4.44 -7.05 -4.24
N ASP A 13 -3.47 -7.10 -5.15
CA ASP A 13 -2.63 -8.27 -5.38
C ASP A 13 -1.78 -8.58 -4.15
N TYR A 14 -1.21 -7.56 -3.50
CA TYR A 14 -0.45 -7.71 -2.26
C TYR A 14 -1.30 -8.34 -1.15
N LEU A 15 -2.51 -7.80 -0.93
CA LEU A 15 -3.43 -8.31 0.08
C LEU A 15 -3.88 -9.75 -0.24
N THR A 16 -4.17 -10.03 -1.52
CA THR A 16 -4.54 -11.36 -1.98
C THR A 16 -3.39 -12.36 -1.81
N ALA A 17 -2.17 -11.99 -2.16
CA ALA A 17 -0.98 -12.84 -2.02
C ALA A 17 -0.66 -13.15 -0.56
N MET A 18 -0.79 -12.14 0.32
CA MET A 18 -0.58 -12.32 1.76
C MET A 18 -1.56 -13.28 2.41
N VAL A 19 -2.78 -13.35 1.88
CA VAL A 19 -3.85 -14.20 2.39
C VAL A 19 -3.91 -15.56 1.72
N GLY A 20 -3.67 -15.62 0.41
CA GLY A 20 -3.55 -16.87 -0.34
C GLY A 20 -2.42 -17.77 0.18
N HIS A 21 -1.40 -17.18 0.80
CA HIS A 21 -0.30 -17.89 1.47
C HIS A 21 -0.28 -17.59 2.97
N ALA A 22 -1.40 -17.84 3.65
CA ALA A 22 -1.61 -17.43 5.04
C ALA A 22 -0.47 -17.83 6.02
N GLN A 23 0.22 -18.94 5.80
CA GLN A 23 1.40 -19.32 6.61
C GLN A 23 2.57 -18.35 6.38
N THR A 24 2.96 -18.11 5.14
CA THR A 24 4.04 -17.20 4.76
C THR A 24 3.71 -15.76 5.13
N GLY A 25 2.48 -15.31 4.87
CA GLY A 25 2.04 -13.96 5.24
C GLY A 25 2.01 -13.73 6.75
N ARG A 26 1.60 -14.74 7.53
CA ARG A 26 1.70 -14.69 8.99
C ARG A 26 3.14 -14.64 9.46
N ALA A 27 4.01 -15.49 8.92
CA ALA A 27 5.43 -15.47 9.27
C ALA A 27 6.07 -14.11 8.98
N PHE A 28 5.80 -13.53 7.80
CA PHE A 28 6.26 -12.19 7.43
C PHE A 28 5.80 -11.13 8.44
N LEU A 29 4.49 -11.05 8.73
CA LEU A 29 3.97 -10.02 9.64
C LEU A 29 4.40 -10.21 11.10
N VAL A 30 4.61 -11.45 11.56
CA VAL A 30 5.18 -11.73 12.88
C VAL A 30 6.63 -11.25 12.96
N MET A 31 7.46 -11.60 11.97
CA MET A 31 8.85 -11.15 11.92
C MET A 31 8.96 -9.63 11.77
N TRP A 32 8.10 -9.03 10.95
CA TRP A 32 8.01 -7.58 10.78
C TRP A 32 7.61 -6.89 12.09
N GLY A 33 6.61 -7.40 12.81
CA GLY A 33 6.22 -6.89 14.12
C GLY A 33 7.33 -7.04 15.18
N ALA A 34 8.09 -8.15 15.13
CA ALA A 34 9.24 -8.39 15.99
C ALA A 34 10.42 -7.43 15.71
N ALA A 35 10.40 -6.69 14.60
CA ALA A 35 11.41 -5.70 14.25
C ALA A 35 11.12 -4.29 14.83
N ILE A 36 9.96 -4.08 15.48
CA ILE A 36 9.56 -2.80 16.06
C ILE A 36 10.47 -2.36 17.22
N PRO A 37 10.84 -3.21 18.19
CA PRO A 37 11.76 -2.82 19.27
C PRO A 37 13.05 -2.22 18.74
N ALA A 38 13.58 -1.21 19.43
CA ALA A 38 14.74 -0.44 18.95
C ALA A 38 16.02 -1.30 18.84
N ASP A 39 16.12 -2.34 19.66
CA ASP A 39 17.22 -3.29 19.75
C ASP A 39 16.97 -4.60 18.98
N ALA A 40 15.87 -4.71 18.23
CA ALA A 40 15.54 -5.92 17.51
C ALA A 40 16.57 -6.23 16.41
N ALA A 41 17.10 -7.46 16.41
CA ALA A 41 18.06 -7.93 15.42
C ALA A 41 17.53 -7.86 13.97
N LEU A 42 16.20 -7.97 13.80
CA LEU A 42 15.54 -7.90 12.48
C LEU A 42 15.30 -6.46 11.99
N ARG A 43 15.51 -5.43 12.84
CA ARG A 43 15.24 -4.03 12.50
C ARG A 43 15.95 -3.58 11.21
N PRO A 44 17.25 -3.86 10.97
CA PRO A 44 17.90 -3.45 9.73
C PRO A 44 17.31 -4.14 8.48
N VAL A 45 16.90 -5.41 8.61
CA VAL A 45 16.32 -6.19 7.51
C VAL A 45 15.01 -5.56 7.05
N PHE A 46 14.10 -5.32 7.99
CA PHE A 46 12.80 -4.73 7.66
C PHE A 46 12.89 -3.24 7.35
N ALA A 47 13.85 -2.49 7.90
CA ALA A 47 14.07 -1.11 7.47
C ALA A 47 14.42 -1.02 5.97
N ILE A 48 15.24 -1.95 5.47
CA ILE A 48 15.59 -2.04 4.04
C ILE A 48 14.39 -2.49 3.22
N ASP A 49 13.64 -3.50 3.67
CA ASP A 49 12.44 -4.00 2.99
C ASP A 49 11.38 -2.89 2.85
N ASP A 50 11.09 -2.19 3.95
CA ASP A 50 10.18 -1.06 4.01
C ASP A 50 10.59 0.08 3.08
N ALA A 51 11.89 0.40 3.06
CA ALA A 51 12.43 1.43 2.18
C ALA A 51 12.29 1.05 0.71
N ARG A 52 12.54 -0.22 0.35
CA ARG A 52 12.36 -0.72 -1.02
C ARG A 52 10.91 -0.67 -1.45
N PHE A 53 9.98 -1.06 -0.57
CA PHE A 53 8.55 -0.97 -0.86
C PHE A 53 8.17 0.50 -1.12
N ARG A 54 8.49 1.42 -0.20
CA ARG A 54 8.18 2.84 -0.39
C ARG A 54 8.78 3.40 -1.67
N LEU A 55 10.03 3.05 -1.99
CA LEU A 55 10.70 3.49 -3.22
C LEU A 55 9.98 3.00 -4.50
N GLY A 56 9.52 1.75 -4.51
CA GLY A 56 8.72 1.22 -5.62
C GLY A 56 7.42 2.01 -5.81
N THR A 57 6.71 2.31 -4.72
CA THR A 57 5.50 3.13 -4.76
C THR A 57 5.79 4.56 -5.23
N GLN A 58 6.83 5.21 -4.72
CA GLN A 58 7.26 6.55 -5.15
C GLN A 58 7.58 6.59 -6.65
N THR A 59 8.27 5.57 -7.15
CA THR A 59 8.64 5.46 -8.57
C THR A 59 7.40 5.43 -9.46
N LEU A 60 6.38 4.66 -9.06
CA LEU A 60 5.11 4.60 -9.78
C LEU A 60 4.36 5.93 -9.74
N LEU A 61 4.29 6.58 -8.57
CA LEU A 61 3.64 7.88 -8.42
C LEU A 61 4.32 8.96 -9.26
N ARG A 62 5.66 8.97 -9.31
CA ARG A 62 6.44 9.89 -10.14
C ARG A 62 6.17 9.69 -11.64
N ALA A 63 6.11 8.44 -12.09
CA ALA A 63 5.74 8.13 -13.46
C ALA A 63 4.31 8.57 -13.77
N GLY A 64 3.40 8.47 -12.80
CA GLY A 64 2.02 8.95 -12.88
C GLY A 64 1.89 10.46 -13.00
N GLN A 65 2.68 11.23 -12.24
CA GLN A 65 2.71 12.69 -12.37
C GLN A 65 3.27 13.10 -13.73
N ALA A 66 4.37 12.47 -14.15
CA ALA A 66 4.99 12.76 -15.44
C ALA A 66 4.06 12.49 -16.65
N ASN A 67 3.06 11.61 -16.51
CA ASN A 67 2.10 11.29 -17.55
C ASN A 67 0.67 11.83 -17.29
N GLY A 68 0.48 12.62 -16.24
CA GLY A 68 -0.79 13.26 -15.88
C GLY A 68 -1.85 12.34 -15.28
N THR A 69 -1.53 11.09 -14.92
CA THR A 69 -2.50 10.16 -14.28
C THR A 69 -2.56 10.31 -12.76
N VAL A 70 -1.53 10.91 -12.15
CA VAL A 70 -1.49 11.29 -10.73
C VAL A 70 -1.46 12.80 -10.62
N ALA A 71 -2.20 13.38 -9.68
CA ALA A 71 -2.22 14.83 -9.46
C ALA A 71 -0.83 15.37 -9.03
N ASP A 72 -0.44 16.53 -9.55
CA ASP A 72 0.85 17.16 -9.21
C ASP A 72 0.96 17.58 -7.74
N SER A 73 -0.17 17.75 -7.06
CA SER A 73 -0.23 18.07 -5.63
C SER A 73 0.06 16.87 -4.71
N VAL A 74 0.16 15.65 -5.25
CA VAL A 74 0.45 14.46 -4.45
C VAL A 74 1.92 14.46 -4.01
N ASP A 75 2.13 14.45 -2.70
CA ASP A 75 3.44 14.14 -2.10
C ASP A 75 3.72 12.65 -2.25
N GLN A 76 4.67 12.31 -3.12
CA GLN A 76 5.03 10.92 -3.42
C GLN A 76 5.58 10.16 -2.20
N GLU A 77 6.37 10.82 -1.37
CA GLU A 77 7.05 10.19 -0.24
C GLU A 77 6.06 9.88 0.88
N ALA A 78 5.27 10.89 1.26
CA ALA A 78 4.22 10.73 2.27
C ALA A 78 3.18 9.70 1.82
N THR A 79 2.76 9.76 0.55
CA THR A 79 1.78 8.81 -0.01
C THR A 79 2.32 7.38 0.01
N ALA A 80 3.59 7.16 -0.34
CA ALA A 80 4.18 5.84 -0.28
C ALA A 80 4.19 5.26 1.16
N ALA A 81 4.47 6.10 2.17
CA ALA A 81 4.37 5.68 3.56
C ALA A 81 2.94 5.28 3.96
N VAL A 82 1.94 6.08 3.55
CA VAL A 82 0.51 5.80 3.79
C VAL A 82 0.09 4.48 3.14
N VAL A 83 0.48 4.25 1.88
CA VAL A 83 0.15 3.02 1.15
C VAL A 83 0.70 1.79 1.87
N VAL A 84 1.98 1.81 2.25
CA VAL A 84 2.63 0.69 2.97
C VAL A 84 1.95 0.44 4.32
N GLY A 85 1.66 1.50 5.08
CA GLY A 85 0.94 1.39 6.36
C GLY A 85 -0.45 0.79 6.19
N MET A 86 -1.19 1.25 5.19
CA MET A 86 -2.55 0.77 4.88
C MET A 86 -2.57 -0.73 4.59
N VAL A 87 -1.71 -1.22 3.68
CA VAL A 87 -1.72 -2.64 3.31
C VAL A 87 -1.28 -3.55 4.46
N ARG A 88 -0.30 -3.13 5.27
CA ARG A 88 0.16 -3.90 6.43
C ARG A 88 -0.87 -3.95 7.54
N GLY A 89 -1.52 -2.82 7.82
CA GLY A 89 -2.57 -2.74 8.83
C GLY A 89 -3.77 -3.62 8.48
N ILE A 90 -4.15 -3.67 7.20
CA ILE A 90 -5.25 -4.52 6.73
C ILE A 90 -4.87 -6.00 6.78
N ALA A 91 -3.68 -6.35 6.27
CA ALA A 91 -3.18 -7.71 6.32
C ALA A 91 -3.08 -8.24 7.77
N ALA A 92 -2.59 -7.41 8.70
CA ALA A 92 -2.50 -7.77 10.12
C ALA A 92 -3.89 -8.01 10.74
N GLN A 93 -4.85 -7.11 10.53
CA GLN A 93 -6.22 -7.28 11.03
C GLN A 93 -6.87 -8.56 10.51
N TYR A 94 -6.72 -8.84 9.21
CA TYR A 94 -7.24 -10.07 8.62
C TYR A 94 -6.58 -11.32 9.23
N LEU A 95 -5.27 -11.35 9.41
CA LEU A 95 -4.58 -12.52 9.97
C LEU A 95 -4.89 -12.77 11.46
N ILE A 96 -5.25 -11.71 12.20
CA ILE A 96 -5.73 -11.80 13.58
C ILE A 96 -7.14 -12.40 13.62
N ALA A 97 -8.05 -11.93 12.77
CA ALA A 97 -9.47 -12.30 12.83
C ALA A 97 -10.07 -12.61 11.44
N PRO A 98 -9.62 -13.67 10.75
CA PRO A 98 -9.99 -13.91 9.35
C PRO A 98 -11.48 -14.23 9.15
N LYS A 99 -12.17 -14.67 10.22
CA LYS A 99 -13.62 -14.93 10.20
C LYS A 99 -14.48 -13.69 10.44
N ALA A 100 -13.90 -12.64 11.02
CA ALA A 100 -14.61 -11.41 11.39
C ALA A 100 -14.21 -10.21 10.51
N PHE A 101 -13.23 -10.38 9.60
CA PHE A 101 -12.71 -9.32 8.75
C PHE A 101 -13.00 -9.62 7.27
N ASP A 102 -13.81 -8.78 6.64
CA ASP A 102 -14.11 -8.87 5.20
C ASP A 102 -12.97 -8.24 4.38
N LEU A 103 -11.96 -9.05 4.08
CA LEU A 103 -10.80 -8.63 3.28
C LEU A 103 -11.18 -8.19 1.86
N PRO A 104 -12.01 -8.92 1.09
CA PRO A 104 -12.42 -8.45 -0.24
C PRO A 104 -13.04 -7.05 -0.22
N THR A 105 -13.90 -6.75 0.75
CA THR A 105 -14.46 -5.40 0.88
C THR A 105 -13.41 -4.38 1.25
N ALA A 106 -12.53 -4.66 2.22
CA ALA A 106 -11.44 -3.77 2.59
C ALA A 106 -10.50 -3.44 1.40
N ALA A 107 -10.13 -4.46 0.61
CA ALA A 107 -9.29 -4.28 -0.57
C ALA A 107 -9.95 -3.39 -1.64
N ARG A 108 -11.25 -3.59 -1.91
CA ARG A 108 -12.01 -2.72 -2.83
C ARG A 108 -12.08 -1.29 -2.32
N THR A 109 -12.30 -1.08 -1.02
CA THR A 109 -12.31 0.25 -0.41
C THR A 109 -10.94 0.93 -0.52
N CYS A 110 -9.83 0.21 -0.32
CA CYS A 110 -8.48 0.75 -0.53
C CYS A 110 -8.26 1.21 -1.97
N ARG A 111 -8.68 0.42 -2.95
CA ARG A 111 -8.60 0.81 -4.37
C ARG A 111 -9.36 2.10 -4.63
N GLN A 112 -10.59 2.21 -4.13
CA GLN A 112 -11.38 3.42 -4.30
C GLN A 112 -10.74 4.62 -3.61
N PHE A 113 -10.22 4.44 -2.40
CA PHE A 113 -9.52 5.48 -1.67
C PHE A 113 -8.29 5.99 -2.42
N LEU A 114 -7.47 5.09 -2.97
CA LEU A 114 -6.31 5.46 -3.78
C LEU A 114 -6.70 6.19 -5.06
N ARG A 115 -7.72 5.71 -5.78
CA ARG A 115 -8.23 6.39 -6.97
C ARG A 115 -8.67 7.82 -6.66
N ASN A 116 -9.51 7.99 -5.65
CA ASN A 116 -10.03 9.30 -5.27
C ASN A 116 -8.94 10.26 -4.79
N SER A 117 -7.91 9.73 -4.10
CA SER A 117 -6.87 10.56 -3.48
C SER A 117 -5.73 10.92 -4.44
N LEU A 118 -5.52 10.13 -5.50
CA LEU A 118 -4.36 10.27 -6.37
C LEU A 118 -4.69 10.81 -7.76
N SER A 119 -5.90 10.57 -8.27
CA SER A 119 -6.29 11.07 -9.58
C SER A 119 -6.38 12.61 -9.59
N PRO A 120 -6.01 13.27 -10.70
CA PRO A 120 -6.25 14.69 -10.88
C PRO A 120 -7.73 15.03 -10.66
N GLN A 121 -7.99 16.09 -9.90
CA GLN A 121 -9.34 16.65 -9.82
C GLN A 121 -9.72 17.15 -11.21
N ARG A 122 -10.86 16.70 -11.76
CA ARG A 122 -11.42 17.33 -12.94
C ARG A 122 -11.89 18.72 -12.51
N ASP A 123 -11.28 19.76 -13.05
CA ASP A 123 -11.71 21.13 -12.84
C ASP A 123 -13.03 21.30 -13.60
N ASP A 124 -14.16 20.95 -12.96
CA ASP A 124 -15.51 21.13 -13.50
C ASP A 124 -15.94 22.62 -13.42
N ARG A 125 -15.05 23.54 -13.82
CA ARG A 125 -15.42 24.94 -13.99
C ARG A 125 -16.06 25.11 -15.37
N PRO A 126 -17.35 25.50 -15.45
CA PRO A 126 -17.95 25.85 -16.73
C PRO A 126 -17.24 27.11 -17.25
N THR A 127 -16.60 26.99 -18.41
CA THR A 127 -16.13 28.13 -19.22
C THR A 127 -17.31 28.95 -19.74
#